data_AF-A0A9W8ADX5-F1
#
_entry.id   AF-A0A9W8ADX5-F1
#
_cell.length_a   1.000
_cell.length_b   1.000
_cell.length_c   1.000
_cell.angle_alpha   90.00
_cell.angle_beta   90.00
_cell.angle_gamma   90.00
#
_symmetry.space_group_name_H-M   'P 1'
#
loop_
_entity.id
_entity.type
_entity.pdbx_description
1 polymer ?
#
loop_
_entity_poly.entity_id
_entity_poly.type
_entity_poly.pdbx_seq_one_letter_code
_entity_poly.pdbx_strand_id
1 'polypeptide(L)'
;MDSPFPHDPPSRYAYPPADPDAMEPDIDAMLDGALGSYGQTDEGPDGDFRNEDVRLLAQAWANEKQAPELLPYEDQLVGDLTEMVQNQLQLIEAVQEENSDQAFLAMLYQHEVERVKFVLRSYLKTRLRKLERHVIWYTASNDYQVRMAPGERAFAARYRALFTSHMQRACLNHLPESLRALDDTNGNVSMSK
;
A
#
# COMPACT_ATOMS: atom_id res chain seq x y z
N MET A 1 -38.56 53.08 -1.61
CA MET A 1 -38.30 51.64 -1.37
C MET A 1 -36.79 51.51 -1.25
N ASP A 2 -36.28 51.67 -0.03
CA ASP A 2 -34.86 51.53 0.29
C ASP A 2 -34.55 50.05 0.51
N SER A 3 -33.53 49.54 -0.18
CA SER A 3 -32.99 48.19 0.02
C SER A 3 -31.93 48.24 1.13
N PRO A 4 -31.94 47.33 2.13
CA PRO A 4 -31.06 47.39 3.29
C PRO A 4 -29.96 46.33 3.22
N PHE A 5 -28.89 46.52 2.44
CA PHE A 5 -27.67 45.71 2.63
C PHE A 5 -26.40 46.55 2.42
N PRO A 6 -25.37 46.40 3.28
CA PRO A 6 -24.22 47.30 3.31
C PRO A 6 -23.15 46.93 2.27
N HIS A 7 -22.36 47.93 1.87
CA HIS A 7 -21.27 47.88 0.90
C HIS A 7 -20.31 46.69 1.09
N ASP A 8 -19.95 46.04 -0.04
CA ASP A 8 -18.87 45.05 -0.13
C ASP A 8 -17.54 45.63 0.39
N PRO A 9 -16.74 44.84 1.14
CA PRO A 9 -15.41 45.27 1.56
C PRO A 9 -14.42 45.31 0.38
N PRO A 10 -13.37 46.14 0.44
CA PRO A 10 -12.39 46.26 -0.64
C PRO A 10 -11.63 44.94 -0.82
N SER A 11 -11.61 44.45 -2.06
CA SER A 11 -10.89 43.23 -2.47
C SER A 11 -9.40 43.36 -2.16
N ARG A 12 -8.97 42.73 -1.04
CA ARG A 12 -7.55 42.49 -0.72
C ARG A 12 -6.95 41.32 -1.50
N TYR A 13 -7.73 40.68 -2.38
CA TYR A 13 -7.34 39.52 -3.18
C TYR A 13 -7.48 39.80 -4.68
N ALA A 14 -7.12 41.00 -5.13
CA ALA A 14 -6.84 41.19 -6.55
C ALA A 14 -5.52 40.46 -6.84
N TYR A 15 -5.60 39.30 -7.51
CA TYR A 15 -4.41 38.69 -8.09
C TYR A 15 -3.70 39.75 -8.95
N PRO A 16 -2.37 39.93 -8.80
CA PRO A 16 -1.63 40.78 -9.71
C PRO A 16 -1.86 40.28 -11.14
N PRO A 17 -1.95 41.18 -12.13
CA PRO A 17 -2.12 40.79 -13.52
C PRO A 17 -0.98 39.86 -13.92
N ALA A 18 -1.31 38.75 -14.59
CA ALA A 18 -0.32 37.80 -15.10
C ALA A 18 0.70 38.57 -15.96
N ASP A 19 1.97 38.47 -15.60
CA ASP A 19 3.06 39.04 -16.38
C ASP A 19 3.11 38.29 -17.73
N PRO A 20 2.87 38.96 -18.87
CA PRO A 20 2.82 38.31 -20.17
C PRO A 20 4.17 37.72 -20.60
N ASP A 21 5.27 38.10 -19.94
CA ASP A 21 6.62 37.60 -20.20
C ASP A 21 7.10 36.59 -19.13
N ALA A 22 6.28 36.29 -18.11
CA ALA A 22 6.58 35.20 -17.19
C ALA A 22 6.41 33.87 -17.93
N MET A 23 7.54 33.24 -18.24
CA MET A 23 7.58 31.87 -18.73
C MET A 23 6.80 31.01 -17.72
N GLU A 24 5.63 30.52 -18.11
CA GLU A 24 4.91 29.53 -17.30
C GLU A 24 5.91 28.39 -17.04
N PRO A 25 6.08 27.96 -15.77
CA PRO A 25 6.98 26.87 -15.47
C PRO A 25 6.54 25.68 -16.31
N ASP A 26 7.46 25.10 -17.08
CA ASP A 26 7.18 23.93 -17.91
C ASP A 26 6.94 22.74 -16.97
N ILE A 27 5.67 22.58 -16.60
CA ILE A 27 5.22 21.56 -15.66
C ILE A 27 5.63 20.18 -16.17
N ASP A 28 5.60 19.97 -17.48
CA ASP A 28 5.94 18.70 -18.11
C ASP A 28 7.44 18.42 -18.02
N ALA A 29 8.31 19.41 -18.28
CA ALA A 29 9.75 19.26 -18.09
C ALA A 29 10.15 19.08 -16.60
N MET A 30 9.43 19.71 -15.67
CA MET A 30 9.65 19.50 -14.23
C MET A 30 9.18 18.13 -13.76
N LEU A 31 8.12 17.59 -14.37
CA LEU A 31 7.63 16.24 -14.11
C LEU A 31 8.56 15.17 -14.69
N ASP A 32 9.16 15.40 -15.86
CA ASP A 32 10.09 14.49 -16.53
C ASP A 32 11.36 14.23 -15.68
N GLY A 33 11.86 15.25 -14.99
CA GLY A 33 12.98 15.11 -14.04
C GLY A 33 12.61 14.48 -12.69
N ALA A 34 11.34 14.55 -12.28
CA ALA A 34 10.86 14.07 -10.99
C ALA A 34 10.30 12.64 -11.03
N LEU A 35 9.75 12.23 -12.17
CA LEU A 35 9.23 10.89 -12.44
C LEU A 35 10.23 10.03 -13.24
N GLY A 36 11.31 10.64 -13.74
CA GLY A 36 12.31 10.00 -14.58
C GLY A 36 13.03 8.84 -13.89
N SER A 37 12.80 7.63 -14.44
CA SER A 37 13.65 6.44 -14.37
C SER A 37 13.34 5.32 -13.38
N TYR A 38 12.24 5.33 -12.62
CA TYR A 38 11.86 4.15 -11.81
C TYR A 38 10.45 3.65 -12.15
N GLY A 39 10.43 2.65 -13.03
CA GLY A 39 9.25 2.07 -13.65
C GLY A 39 9.19 2.48 -15.12
N GLN A 40 9.11 1.50 -16.04
CA GLN A 40 8.91 1.76 -17.46
C GLN A 40 7.71 2.69 -17.64
N THR A 41 7.98 3.96 -17.96
CA THR A 41 6.98 4.86 -18.53
C THR A 41 6.77 4.38 -19.96
N ASP A 42 5.92 3.38 -20.16
CA ASP A 42 5.43 3.08 -21.50
C ASP A 42 4.67 4.33 -21.97
N GLU A 43 5.23 5.04 -22.95
CA GLU A 43 4.51 6.09 -23.67
C GLU A 43 3.29 5.44 -24.32
N GLY A 44 2.14 5.54 -23.65
CA GLY A 44 0.86 5.18 -24.25
C GLY A 44 0.62 6.06 -25.48
N PRO A 45 -0.17 5.59 -26.46
CA PRO A 45 -0.48 6.36 -27.68
C PRO A 45 -1.12 7.74 -27.42
N ASP A 46 -1.54 8.03 -26.19
CA ASP A 46 -2.15 9.28 -25.74
C ASP A 46 -1.26 10.11 -24.78
N GLY A 47 0.02 9.73 -24.56
CA GLY A 47 0.94 10.47 -23.68
C GLY A 47 0.65 10.35 -22.17
N ASP A 48 -0.08 9.31 -21.75
CA ASP A 48 -0.44 9.10 -20.35
C ASP A 48 0.69 8.39 -19.58
N PHE A 49 1.44 9.14 -18.78
CA PHE A 49 2.52 8.65 -17.92
C PHE A 49 1.95 7.81 -16.76
N ARG A 50 1.65 6.54 -17.02
CA ARG A 50 1.15 5.61 -16.01
C ARG A 50 2.29 4.76 -15.47
N ASN A 51 2.46 4.80 -14.15
CA ASN A 51 3.34 3.85 -13.48
C ASN A 51 2.70 2.45 -13.52
N GLU A 52 3.26 1.57 -14.35
CA GLU A 52 2.72 0.23 -14.57
C GLU A 52 2.80 -0.64 -13.30
N ASP A 53 3.84 -0.47 -12.48
CA ASP A 53 3.98 -1.21 -11.22
C ASP A 53 2.86 -0.86 -10.24
N VAL A 54 2.48 0.43 -10.15
CA VAL A 54 1.35 0.86 -9.31
C VAL A 54 0.04 0.21 -9.81
N ARG A 55 -0.15 0.09 -11.13
CA ARG A 55 -1.31 -0.58 -11.73
C ARG A 55 -1.33 -2.08 -11.40
N LEU A 56 -0.18 -2.74 -11.57
CA LEU A 56 -0.01 -4.16 -11.24
C LEU A 56 -0.24 -4.42 -9.76
N LEU A 57 0.24 -3.55 -8.87
CA LEU A 57 0.02 -3.68 -7.42
C LEU A 57 -1.46 -3.50 -7.07
N ALA A 58 -2.15 -2.54 -7.68
CA ALA A 58 -3.59 -2.36 -7.48
C ALA A 58 -4.39 -3.59 -7.92
N GLN A 59 -3.97 -4.24 -9.02
CA GLN A 59 -4.55 -5.50 -9.48
C GLN A 59 -4.24 -6.66 -8.53
N ALA A 60 -2.98 -6.84 -8.11
CA ALA A 60 -2.59 -7.84 -7.14
C ALA A 60 -3.35 -7.67 -5.81
N TRP A 61 -3.54 -6.43 -5.37
CA TRP A 61 -4.34 -6.08 -4.19
C TRP A 61 -5.82 -6.46 -4.34
N ALA A 62 -6.44 -6.14 -5.48
CA ALA A 62 -7.82 -6.51 -5.75
C ALA A 62 -7.98 -8.04 -5.78
N ASN A 63 -7.09 -8.73 -6.49
CA ASN A 63 -7.07 -10.19 -6.58
C ASN A 63 -6.92 -10.84 -5.20
N GLU A 64 -5.97 -10.36 -4.40
CA GLU A 64 -5.74 -10.86 -3.04
C GLU A 64 -6.98 -10.67 -2.16
N LYS A 65 -7.71 -9.55 -2.28
CA LYS A 65 -8.95 -9.35 -1.50
C LYS A 65 -10.06 -10.32 -1.89
N GLN A 66 -10.14 -10.73 -3.15
CA GLN A 66 -11.21 -11.60 -3.66
C GLN A 66 -10.87 -13.09 -3.60
N ALA A 67 -9.59 -13.45 -3.54
CA ALA A 67 -9.16 -14.83 -3.44
C ALA A 67 -9.46 -15.41 -2.04
N PRO A 68 -10.03 -16.63 -1.94
CA PRO A 68 -10.27 -17.28 -0.65
C PRO A 68 -8.96 -17.75 0.01
N GLU A 69 -7.99 -18.14 -0.80
CA GLU A 69 -6.66 -18.58 -0.38
C GLU A 69 -5.58 -17.51 -0.61
N LEU A 70 -4.41 -17.72 -0.02
CA LEU A 70 -3.26 -16.83 -0.20
C LEU A 70 -2.66 -17.02 -1.60
N LEU A 71 -2.55 -15.91 -2.34
CA LEU A 71 -1.90 -15.89 -3.65
C LEU A 71 -0.36 -15.85 -3.49
N PRO A 72 0.41 -16.14 -4.55
CA PRO A 72 1.84 -15.91 -4.55
C PRO A 72 2.19 -14.47 -4.13
N TYR A 73 3.27 -14.32 -3.38
CA TYR A 73 3.77 -13.01 -2.98
C TYR A 73 4.50 -12.35 -4.17
N GLU A 74 4.11 -11.12 -4.49
CA GLU A 74 4.73 -10.33 -5.56
C GLU A 74 6.01 -9.65 -5.05
N ASP A 75 7.06 -10.45 -4.80
CA ASP A 75 8.29 -10.01 -4.11
C ASP A 75 9.00 -8.87 -4.84
N GLN A 76 9.22 -9.03 -6.15
CA GLN A 76 9.88 -8.03 -6.98
C GLN A 76 9.07 -6.73 -7.05
N LEU A 77 7.77 -6.83 -7.38
CA LEU A 77 6.88 -5.68 -7.48
C LEU A 77 6.80 -4.87 -6.18
N VAL A 78 6.69 -5.55 -5.03
CA VAL A 78 6.65 -4.86 -3.73
C VAL A 78 7.99 -4.25 -3.39
N GLY A 79 9.10 -4.90 -3.75
CA GLY A 79 10.46 -4.37 -3.60
C GLY A 79 10.63 -3.08 -4.39
N ASP A 80 10.37 -3.14 -5.70
CA ASP A 80 10.53 -2.03 -6.65
C ASP A 80 9.67 -0.83 -6.25
N LEU A 81 8.40 -1.05 -5.88
CA LEU A 81 7.53 0.03 -5.40
C LEU A 81 7.94 0.60 -4.05
N THR A 82 8.53 -0.21 -3.18
CA THR A 82 9.04 0.29 -1.89
C THR A 82 10.25 1.19 -2.11
N GLU A 83 11.16 0.79 -3.00
CA GLU A 83 12.32 1.61 -3.39
C GLU A 83 11.86 2.91 -4.08
N MET A 84 10.93 2.82 -5.03
CA MET A 84 10.35 3.99 -5.69
C MET A 84 9.73 4.97 -4.68
N VAL A 85 8.96 4.47 -3.71
CA VAL A 85 8.38 5.30 -2.65
C VAL A 85 9.46 5.99 -1.82
N GLN A 86 10.58 5.31 -1.51
CA GLN A 86 11.67 5.91 -0.75
C GLN A 86 12.39 7.00 -1.56
N ASN A 87 12.66 6.75 -2.84
CA ASN A 87 13.31 7.72 -3.74
C ASN A 87 12.44 8.96 -3.94
N GLN A 88 11.13 8.78 -4.15
CA GLN A 88 10.17 9.88 -4.29
C GLN A 88 10.07 10.74 -3.03
N LEU A 89 10.13 10.13 -1.83
CA LEU A 89 10.17 10.90 -0.58
C LEU A 89 11.42 11.78 -0.47
N GLN A 90 12.59 11.26 -0.83
CA GLN A 90 13.84 12.05 -0.83
C GLN A 90 13.79 13.20 -1.82
N LEU A 91 13.20 12.98 -3.00
CA LEU A 91 13.02 14.03 -3.99
C LEU A 91 12.06 15.12 -3.50
N ILE A 92 10.94 14.73 -2.89
CA ILE A 92 9.98 15.70 -2.31
C ILE A 92 10.65 16.56 -1.25
N GLU A 93 11.48 15.96 -0.39
CA GLU A 93 12.25 16.68 0.63
C GLU A 93 13.20 17.71 -0.03
N ALA A 94 13.95 17.31 -1.05
CA ALA A 94 14.85 18.21 -1.78
C ALA A 94 14.10 19.37 -2.46
N VAL A 95 12.97 19.10 -3.11
CA VAL A 95 12.14 20.13 -3.77
C VAL A 95 11.59 21.15 -2.76
N GLN A 96 11.20 20.68 -1.57
CA GLN A 96 10.73 21.56 -0.49
C GLN A 96 11.84 22.44 0.09
N GLU A 97 13.07 21.95 0.14
CA GLU A 97 14.23 22.71 0.63
C GLU A 97 14.71 23.77 -0.38
N GLU A 98 14.68 23.47 -1.68
CA GLU A 98 15.22 24.36 -2.70
C GLU A 98 14.28 25.51 -3.10
N ASN A 99 12.97 25.28 -3.22
CA ASN A 99 12.04 26.25 -3.81
C ASN A 99 10.68 26.32 -3.11
N SER A 100 10.44 27.38 -2.32
CA SER A 100 9.14 27.64 -1.66
C SER A 100 7.97 27.80 -2.64
N ASP A 101 8.27 28.26 -3.85
CA ASP A 101 7.26 28.52 -4.89
C ASP A 101 6.73 27.22 -5.51
N GLN A 102 7.42 26.09 -5.29
CA GLN A 102 7.00 24.75 -5.72
C GLN A 102 6.25 23.97 -4.63
N ALA A 103 5.84 24.63 -3.56
CA ALA A 103 5.15 23.96 -2.44
C ALA A 103 3.88 23.20 -2.86
N PHE A 104 3.13 23.70 -3.85
CA PHE A 104 1.95 23.01 -4.38
C PHE A 104 2.33 21.71 -5.11
N LEU A 105 3.37 21.74 -5.93
CA LEU A 105 3.89 20.57 -6.66
C LEU A 105 4.40 19.51 -5.68
N ALA A 106 5.18 19.91 -4.68
CA ALA A 106 5.66 19.02 -3.63
C ALA A 106 4.51 18.37 -2.84
N MET A 107 3.45 19.13 -2.54
CA MET A 107 2.24 18.60 -1.91
C MET A 107 1.52 17.57 -2.81
N LEU A 108 1.45 17.80 -4.12
CA LEU A 108 0.86 16.86 -5.06
C LEU A 108 1.62 15.53 -5.09
N TYR A 109 2.96 15.58 -5.18
CA TYR A 109 3.79 14.38 -5.11
C TYR A 109 3.65 13.65 -3.77
N GLN A 110 3.61 14.39 -2.66
CA GLN A 110 3.39 13.81 -1.34
C GLN A 110 2.05 13.06 -1.27
N HIS A 111 0.99 13.61 -1.86
CA HIS A 111 -0.30 12.94 -1.92
C HIS A 111 -0.25 11.66 -2.76
N GLU A 112 0.45 11.66 -3.89
CA GLU A 112 0.58 10.46 -4.71
C GLU A 112 1.36 9.36 -3.99
N VAL A 113 2.46 9.71 -3.33
CA VAL A 113 3.23 8.79 -2.51
C VAL A 113 2.36 8.17 -1.40
N GLU A 114 1.50 8.95 -0.75
CA GLU A 114 0.59 8.38 0.26
C GLU A 114 -0.48 7.45 -0.35
N ARG A 115 -0.96 7.70 -1.57
CA ARG A 115 -1.87 6.78 -2.28
C ARG A 115 -1.19 5.44 -2.55
N VAL A 116 0.04 5.46 -3.06
CA VAL A 116 0.83 4.24 -3.32
C VAL A 116 1.10 3.49 -2.00
N LYS A 117 1.56 4.20 -0.97
CA LYS A 117 1.78 3.62 0.37
C LYS A 117 0.50 3.01 0.95
N PHE A 118 -0.65 3.62 0.73
CA PHE A 118 -1.94 3.06 1.15
C PHE A 118 -2.20 1.71 0.47
N VAL A 119 -2.05 1.62 -0.84
CA VAL A 119 -2.27 0.36 -1.59
C VAL A 119 -1.31 -0.72 -1.12
N LEU A 120 -0.02 -0.41 -1.00
CA LEU A 120 1.02 -1.33 -0.54
C LEU A 120 0.73 -1.86 0.87
N ARG A 121 0.42 -0.98 1.83
CA ARG A 121 0.02 -1.36 3.19
C ARG A 121 -1.26 -2.20 3.18
N SER A 122 -2.23 -1.85 2.34
CA SER A 122 -3.51 -2.55 2.25
C SER A 122 -3.37 -3.96 1.69
N TYR A 123 -2.50 -4.16 0.68
CA TYR A 123 -2.10 -5.46 0.16
C TYR A 123 -1.48 -6.33 1.25
N LEU A 124 -0.42 -5.86 1.89
CA LEU A 124 0.29 -6.61 2.94
C LEU A 124 -0.63 -6.94 4.13
N LYS A 125 -1.44 -5.99 4.59
CA LYS A 125 -2.44 -6.23 5.67
C LYS A 125 -3.51 -7.23 5.26
N THR A 126 -3.89 -7.32 3.99
CA THR A 126 -4.87 -8.30 3.51
C THR A 126 -4.28 -9.70 3.59
N ARG A 127 -3.03 -9.86 3.17
CA ARG A 127 -2.29 -11.12 3.26
C ARG A 127 -2.10 -11.60 4.70
N LEU A 128 -1.65 -10.71 5.60
CA LEU A 128 -1.51 -11.04 7.02
C LEU A 128 -2.84 -11.49 7.66
N ARG A 129 -3.96 -10.83 7.35
CA ARG A 129 -5.29 -11.23 7.84
C ARG A 129 -5.69 -12.64 7.37
N LYS A 130 -5.34 -13.03 6.14
CA LYS A 130 -5.56 -14.39 5.66
C LYS A 130 -4.74 -15.40 6.45
N LEU A 131 -3.46 -15.10 6.67
CA LEU A 131 -2.57 -15.94 7.46
C LEU A 131 -3.07 -16.13 8.90
N GLU A 132 -3.51 -15.06 9.56
CA GLU A 132 -4.06 -15.12 10.92
C GLU A 132 -5.30 -16.02 11.00
N ARG A 133 -6.19 -15.94 10.01
CA ARG A 133 -7.46 -16.69 10.02
C ARG A 133 -7.25 -18.21 9.96
N HIS A 134 -6.24 -18.67 9.23
CA HIS A 134 -6.00 -20.11 9.00
C HIS A 134 -4.53 -20.49 9.26
N VAL A 135 -3.93 -19.98 10.34
CA VAL A 135 -2.47 -20.11 10.58
C VAL A 135 -1.99 -21.56 10.65
N ILE A 136 -2.79 -22.47 11.22
CA ILE A 136 -2.41 -23.89 11.35
C ILE A 136 -2.26 -24.53 9.97
N TRP A 137 -3.22 -24.27 9.06
CA TRP A 137 -3.21 -24.77 7.69
C TRP A 137 -2.04 -24.20 6.88
N TYR A 138 -1.88 -22.87 6.91
CA TYR A 138 -0.83 -22.17 6.17
C TYR A 138 0.59 -22.56 6.62
N THR A 139 0.79 -22.87 7.90
CA THR A 139 2.10 -23.30 8.42
C THR A 139 2.36 -24.80 8.26
N ALA A 140 1.33 -25.61 8.04
CA ALA A 140 1.48 -27.05 7.80
C ALA A 140 1.77 -27.38 6.33
N SER A 141 1.24 -26.59 5.38
CA SER A 141 1.40 -26.83 3.95
C SER A 141 2.65 -26.16 3.38
N ASN A 142 3.54 -26.95 2.78
CA ASN A 142 4.77 -26.48 2.15
C ASN A 142 4.49 -25.60 0.92
N ASP A 143 3.41 -25.85 0.18
CA ASP A 143 3.06 -25.11 -1.02
C ASP A 143 2.76 -23.64 -0.71
N TYR A 144 2.09 -23.36 0.42
CA TYR A 144 1.84 -21.98 0.84
C TYR A 144 3.07 -21.31 1.46
N GLN A 145 4.02 -22.07 2.03
CA GLN A 145 5.27 -21.48 2.53
C GLN A 145 6.07 -20.80 1.41
N VAL A 146 6.03 -21.35 0.19
CA VAL A 146 6.68 -20.75 -0.99
C VAL A 146 5.95 -19.49 -1.45
N ARG A 147 4.64 -19.40 -1.24
CA ARG A 147 3.81 -18.22 -1.60
C ARG A 147 3.91 -17.06 -0.61
N MET A 148 4.57 -17.24 0.53
CA MET A 148 4.71 -16.23 1.57
C MET A 148 6.02 -15.45 1.44
N ALA A 149 5.99 -14.17 1.82
CA ALA A 149 7.21 -13.41 2.04
C ALA A 149 8.00 -13.98 3.25
N PRO A 150 9.33 -13.77 3.32
CA PRO A 150 10.12 -14.18 4.50
C PRO A 150 9.58 -13.62 5.82
N GLY A 151 9.16 -12.34 5.82
CA GLY A 151 8.55 -11.70 6.98
C GLY A 151 7.19 -12.30 7.36
N GLU A 152 6.40 -12.71 6.36
CA GLU A 152 5.11 -13.39 6.56
C GLU A 152 5.28 -14.77 7.20
N ARG A 153 6.26 -15.56 6.74
CA ARG A 153 6.59 -16.86 7.35
C ARG A 153 6.97 -16.72 8.82
N ALA A 154 7.84 -15.76 9.12
CA ALA A 154 8.27 -15.48 10.49
C ALA A 154 7.09 -15.02 11.35
N PHE A 155 6.21 -14.18 10.82
CA PHE A 155 4.98 -13.77 11.49
C PHE A 155 4.06 -14.95 11.77
N ALA A 156 3.77 -15.79 10.78
CA ALA A 156 2.88 -16.95 10.91
C ALA A 156 3.39 -17.95 11.94
N ALA A 157 4.70 -18.22 11.98
CA ALA A 157 5.32 -19.08 12.98
C ALA A 157 5.14 -18.54 14.41
N ARG A 158 5.39 -17.25 14.62
CA ARG A 158 5.18 -16.59 15.93
C ARG A 158 3.70 -16.60 16.33
N TYR A 159 2.82 -16.28 15.38
CA TYR A 159 1.38 -16.23 15.63
C TYR A 159 0.83 -17.61 15.98
N ARG A 160 1.26 -18.67 15.28
CA ARG A 160 0.89 -20.06 15.62
C ARG A 160 1.29 -20.41 17.04
N ALA A 161 2.54 -20.14 17.43
CA ALA A 161 3.01 -20.45 18.78
C ALA A 161 2.20 -19.71 19.86
N LEU A 162 1.90 -18.42 19.63
CA LEU A 162 1.05 -17.62 20.50
C LEU A 162 -0.37 -18.19 20.61
N PHE A 163 -0.98 -18.47 19.47
CA PHE A 163 -2.34 -19.01 19.37
C PHE A 163 -2.46 -20.37 20.07
N THR A 164 -1.54 -21.30 19.78
CA THR A 164 -1.48 -22.62 20.41
C THR A 164 -1.30 -22.51 21.93
N SER A 165 -0.38 -21.67 22.41
CA SER A 165 -0.19 -21.45 23.85
C SER A 165 -1.45 -20.89 24.52
N HIS A 166 -2.14 -19.97 23.84
CA HIS A 166 -3.38 -19.40 24.36
C HIS A 166 -4.50 -20.44 24.43
N MET A 167 -4.72 -21.21 23.36
CA MET A 167 -5.73 -22.28 23.34
C MET A 167 -5.44 -23.38 24.38
N GLN A 168 -4.17 -23.77 24.53
CA GLN A 168 -3.74 -24.72 25.55
C GLN A 168 -4.13 -24.26 26.96
N ARG A 169 -3.81 -23.01 27.29
CA ARG A 169 -4.12 -22.43 28.61
C ARG A 169 -5.61 -22.16 28.82
N ALA A 170 -6.33 -21.76 27.77
CA ALA A 170 -7.72 -21.36 27.87
C ALA A 170 -8.68 -22.55 27.99
N CYS A 171 -8.43 -23.63 27.24
CA CYS A 171 -9.37 -24.74 27.19
C CYS A 171 -8.74 -26.12 26.95
N LEU A 172 -7.71 -26.27 26.11
CA LEU A 172 -7.28 -27.62 25.69
C LEU A 172 -6.67 -28.42 26.85
N ASN A 173 -6.01 -27.79 27.82
CA ASN A 173 -5.49 -28.50 29.00
C ASN A 173 -6.58 -29.14 29.87
N HIS A 174 -7.83 -28.67 29.76
CA HIS A 174 -8.98 -29.22 30.47
C HIS A 174 -9.65 -30.37 29.73
N LEU A 175 -9.29 -30.61 28.46
CA LEU A 175 -9.81 -31.71 27.65
C LEU A 175 -9.02 -33.01 27.90
N PRO A 176 -9.62 -34.19 27.62
CA PRO A 176 -8.89 -35.45 27.53
C PRO A 176 -7.78 -35.36 26.48
N GLU A 177 -6.68 -36.10 26.69
CA GLU A 177 -5.47 -36.02 25.86
C GLU A 177 -5.74 -36.25 24.37
N SER A 178 -6.69 -37.13 24.04
CA SER A 178 -7.11 -37.42 22.67
C SER A 178 -7.73 -36.23 21.92
N LEU A 179 -8.14 -35.16 22.60
CA LEU A 179 -8.78 -33.98 22.01
C LEU A 179 -7.95 -32.70 22.15
N ARG A 180 -6.69 -32.80 22.60
CA ARG A 180 -5.84 -31.62 22.83
C ARG A 180 -5.09 -31.15 21.59
N ALA A 181 -4.98 -32.00 20.57
CA ALA A 181 -4.28 -31.68 19.33
C ALA A 181 -5.12 -30.69 18.48
N LEU A 182 -4.45 -29.66 17.97
CA LEU A 182 -5.07 -28.62 17.13
C LEU A 182 -5.02 -28.94 15.62
N ASP A 183 -4.19 -29.90 15.25
CA ASP A 183 -3.95 -30.38 13.89
C ASP A 183 -4.52 -31.79 13.67
N ASP A 184 -5.43 -32.24 14.55
CA ASP A 184 -6.01 -33.58 14.46
C ASP A 184 -6.90 -33.72 13.21
N THR A 185 -6.60 -34.74 12.41
CA THR A 185 -7.36 -35.13 11.21
C THR A 185 -8.40 -36.21 11.48
N ASN A 186 -8.54 -36.67 12.73
CA ASN A 186 -9.39 -37.81 13.08
C ASN A 186 -10.89 -37.47 13.18
N GLY A 187 -11.24 -36.18 13.30
CA GLY A 187 -12.61 -35.70 13.15
C GLY A 187 -12.98 -35.56 11.67
N ASN A 188 -14.24 -35.76 11.32
CA ASN A 188 -14.78 -35.68 9.94
C ASN A 188 -14.60 -34.28 9.27
N VAL A 189 -13.87 -33.36 9.89
CA VAL A 189 -13.46 -32.04 9.42
C VAL A 189 -11.98 -31.87 9.76
N SER A 190 -11.14 -31.76 8.74
CA SER A 190 -9.70 -31.52 8.89
C SER A 190 -9.41 -30.02 8.93
N MET A 191 -8.64 -29.56 9.91
CA MET A 191 -8.11 -28.18 9.94
C MET A 191 -6.83 -28.02 9.09
N SER A 192 -6.39 -29.09 8.41
CA SER A 192 -5.21 -29.17 7.56
C SER A 192 -5.51 -29.47 6.09
N LYS A 193 -6.78 -29.58 5.69
CA LYS A 193 -7.21 -29.71 4.28
C LYS A 193 -8.15 -28.60 3.86
#